data_AF-A0A547EB86-F1
#
_entry.id   AF-A0A547EB86-F1
#
_cell.length_a   1.000
_cell.length_b   1.000
_cell.length_c   1.000
_cell.angle_alpha   90.00
_cell.angle_beta   90.00
_cell.angle_gamma   90.00
#
_symmetry.space_group_name_H-M   'P 1'
#
loop_
_entity.id
_entity.type
_entity.pdbx_description
1 polymer ?
#
loop_
_entity_poly.entity_id
_entity_poly.type
_entity_poly.pdbx_seq_one_letter_code
_entity_poly.pdbx_strand_id
1 'polypeptide(L)'
;MTLREKLLANKPKLQPIEINGETYYLREATVGDMNKQIFETRSWLIQQAEQENVELPAEDDETFDEALNRFGEKYRLAQSVAYRLCDENGVLLFNPLDINDLNAIAELDSKVIIDFNQAVSAPKDSASEESSK
;
A
#
# COMPACT_ATOMS: atom_id res chain seq x y z
N MET A 1 -20.31 -22.86 14.05
CA MET A 1 -19.16 -22.01 13.72
C MET A 1 -18.31 -21.78 14.98
N THR A 2 -17.04 -22.16 14.99
CA THR A 2 -16.12 -22.01 16.13
C THR A 2 -15.55 -20.59 16.23
N LEU A 3 -14.93 -20.23 17.37
CA LEU A 3 -14.22 -18.94 17.48
C LEU A 3 -13.12 -18.79 16.43
N ARG A 4 -12.41 -19.88 16.12
CA ARG A 4 -11.39 -19.91 15.05
C ARG A 4 -12.01 -19.58 13.69
N GLU A 5 -13.13 -20.20 13.34
CA GLU A 5 -13.81 -19.94 12.07
C GLU A 5 -14.31 -18.50 11.96
N LYS A 6 -14.84 -17.93 13.05
CA LYS A 6 -15.24 -16.51 13.11
C LYS A 6 -14.05 -15.58 12.85
N LEU A 7 -12.89 -15.86 13.46
CA LEU A 7 -11.69 -15.06 13.26
C LEU A 7 -11.18 -15.15 11.81
N LEU A 8 -11.13 -16.36 11.23
CA LEU A 8 -10.65 -16.57 9.86
C LEU A 8 -11.59 -16.03 8.78
N ALA A 9 -12.87 -15.84 9.11
CA ALA A 9 -13.85 -15.18 8.25
C ALA A 9 -13.70 -13.64 8.22
N ASN A 10 -12.93 -13.04 9.13
CA ASN A 10 -12.67 -11.61 9.13
C ASN A 10 -11.69 -11.25 7.99
N LYS A 11 -12.24 -10.82 6.85
CA LYS A 11 -11.49 -10.40 5.67
C LYS A 11 -11.33 -8.87 5.65
N PRO A 12 -10.29 -8.34 5.00
CA PRO A 12 -10.14 -6.90 4.83
C PRO A 12 -11.38 -6.28 4.20
N LYS A 13 -11.78 -5.11 4.67
CA LYS A 13 -12.85 -4.34 4.03
C LYS A 13 -12.36 -3.82 2.68
N LEU A 14 -13.26 -3.83 1.70
CA LEU A 14 -13.05 -3.23 0.39
C LEU A 14 -13.91 -1.97 0.29
N GLN A 15 -13.32 -0.88 -0.17
CA GLN A 15 -13.98 0.39 -0.42
C GLN A 15 -13.85 0.71 -1.92
N PRO A 16 -14.96 0.83 -2.67
CA PRO A 16 -14.89 1.23 -4.07
C PRO A 16 -14.38 2.68 -4.19
N ILE A 17 -13.61 2.93 -5.24
CA ILE A 17 -13.12 4.25 -5.62
C ILE A 17 -13.22 4.40 -7.14
N GLU A 18 -13.50 5.61 -7.60
CA GLU A 18 -13.44 5.92 -9.03
C GLU A 18 -12.11 6.63 -9.34
N ILE A 19 -11.36 6.08 -10.29
CA ILE A 19 -10.14 6.70 -10.82
C ILE A 19 -10.31 6.76 -12.34
N ASN A 20 -10.24 7.97 -12.90
CA ASN A 20 -10.37 8.21 -14.35
C ASN A 20 -11.66 7.63 -14.98
N GLY A 21 -12.75 7.54 -14.20
CA GLY A 21 -14.04 7.01 -14.65
C GLY A 21 -14.17 5.50 -14.60
N GLU A 22 -13.17 4.79 -14.10
CA GLU A 22 -13.21 3.34 -13.86
C GLU A 22 -13.26 3.05 -12.35
N THR A 23 -13.95 1.96 -11.98
CA THR A 23 -14.09 1.54 -10.59
C THR A 23 -12.96 0.62 -10.18
N TYR A 24 -12.23 1.01 -9.14
CA TYR A 24 -11.23 0.22 -8.43
C TYR A 24 -11.64 0.04 -6.98
N TYR A 25 -10.85 -0.71 -6.21
CA TYR A 25 -11.11 -0.93 -4.79
C TYR A 25 -9.87 -0.62 -3.95
N LEU A 26 -10.11 -0.06 -2.77
CA LEU A 26 -9.12 0.03 -1.70
C LEU A 26 -9.41 -1.05 -0.68
N ARG A 27 -8.42 -1.89 -0.38
CA ARG A 27 -8.52 -2.85 0.71
C ARG A 27 -7.78 -2.39 1.95
N GLU A 28 -8.31 -2.76 3.11
CA GLU A 28 -7.54 -2.71 4.35
C GLU A 28 -6.35 -3.69 4.31
N ALA A 29 -5.34 -3.40 5.13
CA ALA A 29 -4.16 -4.25 5.23
C ALA A 29 -4.49 -5.58 5.94
N THR A 30 -3.97 -6.67 5.39
CA THR A 30 -3.96 -7.98 6.05
C THR A 30 -2.82 -8.06 7.05
N VAL A 31 -2.82 -9.11 7.88
CA VAL A 31 -1.66 -9.46 8.73
C VAL A 31 -0.40 -9.67 7.89
N GLY A 32 -0.53 -10.24 6.69
CA GLY A 32 0.61 -10.43 5.77
C GLY A 32 1.17 -9.11 5.24
N ASP A 33 0.31 -8.14 4.92
CA ASP A 33 0.77 -6.82 4.47
C ASP A 33 1.49 -6.08 5.59
N MET A 34 0.99 -6.19 6.82
CA MET A 34 1.65 -5.64 8.00
C MET A 34 3.05 -6.25 8.20
N ASN A 35 3.19 -7.56 8.02
CA ASN A 35 4.50 -8.22 8.07
C ASN A 35 5.45 -7.64 7.01
N LYS A 36 4.96 -7.46 5.78
CA LYS A 36 5.75 -6.87 4.69
C LYS A 36 6.21 -5.46 5.04
N GLN A 37 5.30 -4.61 5.50
CA GLN A 37 5.60 -3.22 5.83
C GLN A 37 6.59 -3.08 6.98
N ILE A 38 6.50 -3.94 8.01
CA ILE A 38 7.35 -3.86 9.19
C ILE A 38 8.75 -4.43 8.91
N PHE A 39 8.83 -5.57 8.21
CA PHE A 39 10.09 -6.33 8.12
C PHE A 39 10.66 -6.39 6.70
N GLU A 40 9.83 -6.68 5.69
CA GLU A 40 10.32 -6.94 4.33
C GLU A 40 10.68 -5.65 3.59
N THR A 41 9.97 -4.55 3.84
CA THR A 41 10.27 -3.24 3.23
C THR A 41 11.67 -2.75 3.58
N ARG A 42 12.13 -2.94 4.83
CA ARG A 42 13.49 -2.55 5.24
C ARG A 42 14.54 -3.29 4.40
N SER A 43 14.45 -4.62 4.37
CA SER A 43 15.38 -5.45 3.60
C SER A 43 15.33 -5.13 2.10
N TRP A 44 14.14 -4.88 1.56
CA TRP A 44 13.97 -4.48 0.17
C TRP A 44 14.64 -3.14 -0.12
N LEU A 45 14.47 -2.12 0.72
CA LEU A 45 15.12 -0.81 0.54
C LEU A 45 16.66 -0.91 0.55
N ILE A 46 17.23 -1.74 1.42
CA ILE A 46 18.67 -1.98 1.45
C ILE A 46 19.13 -2.58 0.12
N GLN A 47 18.44 -3.61 -0.38
CA GLN A 47 18.76 -4.22 -1.68
C GLN A 47 18.61 -3.23 -2.84
N GLN A 48 17.62 -2.34 -2.79
CA GLN A 48 17.45 -1.31 -3.82
C GLN A 48 18.58 -0.26 -3.77
N ALA A 49 19.02 0.14 -2.58
CA ALA A 49 20.15 1.07 -2.44
C ALA A 49 21.42 0.47 -3.03
N GLU A 50 21.70 -0.82 -2.76
CA GLU A 50 22.82 -1.55 -3.36
C GLU A 50 22.72 -1.61 -4.89
N GLN A 51 21.54 -1.95 -5.43
CA GLN A 51 21.31 -2.02 -6.88
C GLN A 51 21.51 -0.68 -7.59
N GLU A 52 21.17 0.43 -6.92
CA GLU A 52 21.37 1.78 -7.44
C GLU A 52 22.75 2.37 -7.12
N ASN A 53 23.65 1.59 -6.51
CA ASN A 53 24.97 2.03 -6.04
C ASN A 53 24.91 3.25 -5.09
N VAL A 54 23.89 3.29 -4.24
CA VAL A 54 23.78 4.26 -3.14
C VAL A 54 24.46 3.69 -1.90
N GLU A 55 25.50 4.37 -1.44
CA GLU A 55 26.21 3.99 -0.22
C GLU A 55 25.39 4.41 1.01
N LEU A 56 24.90 3.42 1.74
CA LEU A 56 24.27 3.62 3.05
C LEU A 56 25.33 3.57 4.16
N PRO A 57 25.09 4.20 5.32
CA PRO A 57 25.88 3.97 6.52
C PRO A 57 25.94 2.48 6.89
N ALA A 58 26.83 2.11 7.82
CA ALA A 58 26.82 0.77 8.38
C ALA A 58 25.51 0.50 9.16
N GLU A 59 25.00 -0.74 9.17
CA GLU A 59 23.71 -1.05 9.82
C GLU A 59 23.70 -0.81 11.34
N ASP A 60 24.86 -0.78 11.99
CA ASP A 60 25.02 -0.47 13.41
C ASP A 60 25.21 1.03 13.70
N ASP A 61 25.29 1.86 12.65
CA ASP A 61 25.35 3.32 12.77
C ASP A 61 23.96 3.89 13.14
N GLU A 62 23.94 4.84 14.06
CA GLU A 62 22.70 5.47 14.54
C GLU A 62 21.94 6.24 13.45
N THR A 63 22.61 6.62 12.36
CA THR A 63 22.04 7.34 11.23
C THR A 63 21.52 6.43 10.11
N PHE A 64 21.73 5.11 10.22
CA PHE A 64 21.36 4.14 9.18
C PHE A 64 19.87 4.22 8.82
N ASP A 65 19.00 4.16 9.82
CA ASP A 65 17.56 4.15 9.59
C ASP A 65 17.07 5.48 8.99
N GLU A 66 17.67 6.62 9.35
CA GLU A 66 17.37 7.91 8.73
C GLU A 66 17.79 7.93 7.25
N ALA A 67 19.01 7.48 6.95
CA ALA A 67 19.52 7.40 5.59
C ALA A 67 18.68 6.48 4.71
N LEU A 68 18.31 5.30 5.23
CA LEU A 68 17.47 4.33 4.55
C LEU A 68 16.06 4.88 4.29
N ASN A 69 15.46 5.56 5.28
CA ASN A 69 14.16 6.19 5.12
C ASN A 69 14.19 7.29 4.06
N ARG A 70 15.23 8.13 4.07
CA ARG A 70 15.44 9.17 3.06
C ARG A 70 15.60 8.60 1.65
N PHE A 71 16.38 7.51 1.52
CA PHE A 71 16.49 6.78 0.25
C PHE A 71 15.12 6.24 -0.22
N GLY A 72 14.31 5.72 0.70
CA GLY A 72 13.00 5.14 0.40
C GLY A 72 11.90 6.14 0.04
N GLU A 73 12.08 7.45 0.26
CA GLU A 73 11.05 8.46 0.01
C GLU A 73 10.51 8.45 -1.42
N LYS A 74 11.38 8.16 -2.41
CA LYS A 74 11.00 8.07 -3.84
C LYS A 74 9.96 6.99 -4.12
N TYR A 75 9.89 5.94 -3.32
CA TYR A 75 8.94 4.84 -3.51
C TYR A 75 7.66 5.00 -2.68
N ARG A 76 7.64 5.90 -1.70
CA ARG A 76 6.63 5.93 -0.64
C ARG A 76 5.20 6.06 -1.17
N LEU A 77 4.99 6.94 -2.15
CA LEU A 77 3.65 7.13 -2.75
C LEU A 77 3.22 5.91 -3.56
N ALA A 78 4.12 5.39 -4.40
CA ALA A 78 3.84 4.20 -5.20
C ALA A 78 3.54 2.98 -4.32
N GLN A 79 4.30 2.78 -3.25
CA GLN A 79 4.07 1.72 -2.27
C GLN A 79 2.72 1.89 -1.57
N SER A 80 2.36 3.12 -1.18
CA SER A 80 1.05 3.39 -0.57
C SER A 80 -0.11 2.92 -1.46
N VAL A 81 -0.02 3.21 -2.77
CA VAL A 81 -0.98 2.74 -3.78
C VAL A 81 -0.94 1.22 -3.89
N ALA A 82 0.25 0.62 -4.08
CA ALA A 82 0.42 -0.81 -4.29
C ALA A 82 -0.03 -1.67 -3.09
N TYR A 83 0.06 -1.15 -1.85
CA TYR A 83 -0.41 -1.86 -0.67
C TYR A 83 -1.94 -1.90 -0.51
N ARG A 84 -2.69 -1.09 -1.28
CA ARG A 84 -4.13 -0.89 -1.05
C ARG A 84 -4.99 -1.05 -2.29
N LEU A 85 -4.52 -0.63 -3.46
CA LEU A 85 -5.29 -0.66 -4.68
C LEU A 85 -5.44 -2.10 -5.17
N CYS A 86 -6.68 -2.53 -5.34
CA CYS A 86 -7.05 -3.92 -5.63
C CYS A 86 -8.25 -3.98 -6.58
N ASP A 87 -8.50 -5.20 -7.07
CA ASP A 87 -9.71 -5.56 -7.79
C ASP A 87 -10.92 -5.75 -6.84
N GLU A 88 -12.08 -6.07 -7.42
CA GLU A 88 -13.33 -6.31 -6.67
C GLU A 88 -13.27 -7.51 -5.71
N ASN A 89 -12.27 -8.37 -5.86
CA ASN A 89 -12.05 -9.55 -5.01
C ASN A 89 -11.01 -9.28 -3.91
N GLY A 90 -10.43 -8.08 -3.86
CA GLY A 90 -9.40 -7.70 -2.91
C GLY A 90 -7.99 -8.21 -3.27
N VAL A 91 -7.76 -8.61 -4.52
CA VAL A 91 -6.42 -8.96 -5.02
C VAL A 91 -5.70 -7.67 -5.40
N LEU A 92 -4.51 -7.44 -4.83
CA LEU A 92 -3.70 -6.26 -5.17
C LEU A 92 -3.38 -6.24 -6.67
N LEU A 93 -3.51 -5.06 -7.28
CA LEU A 93 -3.16 -4.87 -8.69
C LEU A 93 -1.65 -4.79 -8.93
N PHE A 94 -0.91 -4.44 -7.88
CA PHE A 94 0.53 -4.21 -7.93
C PHE A 94 1.21 -4.88 -6.73
N ASN A 95 2.46 -5.30 -6.91
CA ASN A 95 3.30 -5.76 -5.83
C ASN A 95 4.06 -4.57 -5.20
N PRO A 96 3.85 -4.28 -3.90
CA PRO A 96 4.46 -3.12 -3.24
C PRO A 96 5.99 -3.25 -3.04
N LEU A 97 6.58 -4.40 -3.33
CA LEU A 97 8.02 -4.66 -3.25
C LEU A 97 8.60 -5.08 -4.62
N ASP A 98 7.88 -4.81 -5.72
CA ASP A 98 8.43 -4.98 -7.07
C ASP A 98 8.77 -3.61 -7.68
N ILE A 99 10.02 -3.44 -8.12
CA ILE A 99 10.49 -2.16 -8.64
C ILE A 99 9.82 -1.76 -9.95
N ASN A 100 9.40 -2.71 -10.79
CA ASN A 100 8.75 -2.39 -12.06
C ASN A 100 7.34 -1.87 -11.82
N ASP A 101 6.59 -2.49 -10.89
CA ASP A 101 5.28 -2.00 -10.48
C ASP A 101 5.38 -0.60 -9.85
N LEU A 102 6.34 -0.38 -8.96
CA LEU A 102 6.52 0.93 -8.33
C LEU A 102 6.89 2.03 -9.34
N ASN A 103 7.76 1.72 -10.31
CA ASN A 103 8.09 2.64 -11.39
C ASN A 103 6.89 2.89 -12.31
N ALA A 104 6.11 1.86 -12.63
CA ALA A 104 4.89 2.03 -13.43
C ALA A 104 3.87 2.93 -12.73
N ILE A 105 3.69 2.80 -11.41
CA ILE A 105 2.83 3.68 -10.62
C ILE A 105 3.37 5.12 -10.59
N ALA A 106 4.69 5.30 -10.48
CA ALA A 106 5.32 6.62 -10.41
C ALA A 106 5.11 7.47 -11.69
N GLU A 107 4.90 6.81 -12.84
CA GLU A 107 4.64 7.45 -14.13
C GLU A 107 3.15 7.74 -14.40
N LEU A 108 2.25 7.34 -13.49
CA LEU A 108 0.82 7.61 -13.64
C LEU A 108 0.52 9.11 -13.53
N ASP A 109 -0.60 9.52 -14.13
CA ASP A 109 -1.11 10.87 -13.96
C ASP A 109 -1.33 11.19 -12.47
N SER A 110 -0.89 12.38 -12.04
CA SER A 110 -0.99 12.84 -10.66
C SER A 110 -2.40 12.80 -10.08
N LYS A 111 -3.44 12.82 -10.93
CA LYS A 111 -4.83 12.64 -10.52
C LYS A 111 -5.06 11.31 -9.79
N VAL A 112 -4.36 10.25 -10.17
CA VAL A 112 -4.47 8.93 -9.52
C VAL A 112 -4.14 9.02 -8.03
N ILE A 113 -3.03 9.66 -7.66
CA ILE A 113 -2.63 9.77 -6.25
C ILE A 113 -3.52 10.75 -5.48
N ILE A 114 -4.08 11.77 -6.15
CA ILE A 114 -5.03 12.71 -5.54
C ILE A 114 -6.33 11.99 -5.17
N ASP A 115 -6.94 11.28 -6.12
CA ASP A 115 -8.19 10.53 -5.91
C ASP A 115 -7.98 9.43 -4.85
N PHE A 116 -6.86 8.73 -4.91
CA PHE A 116 -6.45 7.74 -3.92
C PHE A 116 -6.36 8.33 -2.51
N ASN A 117 -5.64 9.44 -2.32
CA ASN A 117 -5.45 10.05 -1.00
C ASN A 117 -6.76 10.60 -0.43
N GLN A 118 -7.63 11.15 -1.28
CA GLN A 118 -8.97 11.59 -0.87
C GLN A 118 -9.79 10.41 -0.35
N ALA A 119 -9.80 9.29 -1.07
CA ALA A 119 -10.53 8.10 -0.68
C ALA A 119 -9.99 7.44 0.59
N VAL A 120 -8.66 7.43 0.77
CA VAL A 120 -8.01 6.93 1.99
C VAL A 120 -8.31 7.80 3.22
N SER A 121 -8.43 9.12 3.03
CA SER A 121 -8.67 10.09 4.10
C SER A 121 -10.16 10.32 4.39
N ALA A 122 -11.05 9.84 3.52
CA ALA A 122 -12.49 10.01 3.67
C ALA A 122 -12.99 9.32 4.95
N PRO A 123 -13.84 9.98 5.74
CA PRO A 123 -14.48 9.33 6.88
C PRO A 123 -15.31 8.14 6.40
N LYS A 124 -15.14 6.99 7.05
CA LYS A 124 -15.73 5.69 6.68
C LYS A 124 -17.28 5.63 6.66
N ASP A 125 -17.97 6.73 6.97
CA ASP A 125 -19.41 6.76 7.25
C ASP A 125 -20.27 7.42 6.13
N SER A 126 -19.74 7.68 4.94
CA SER A 126 -20.55 8.18 3.82
C SER A 126 -20.95 7.07 2.82
N ALA A 127 -21.47 5.95 3.34
CA ALA A 127 -22.28 5.03 2.55
C ALA A 127 -23.66 4.98 3.20
N SER A 128 -24.58 5.77 2.64
CA SER A 128 -25.99 5.89 3.01
C SER A 128 -26.67 4.53 3.17
N GLU A 129 -27.21 4.25 4.36
CA GLU A 129 -28.42 3.42 4.47
C GLU A 129 -29.65 4.31 4.26
N GLU A 130 -29.85 4.77 3.03
CA GLU A 130 -31.20 4.94 2.51
C GLU A 130 -31.58 3.63 1.82
N SER A 131 -32.24 2.75 2.57
CA SER A 131 -33.11 1.75 1.97
C SER A 131 -34.38 1.65 2.82
N SER A 132 -35.45 2.26 2.29
CA SER A 132 -36.80 2.18 2.83
C SER A 132 -37.36 0.76 2.74
N LYS A 133 -37.80 0.18 3.87
CA LYS A 133 -39.18 -0.25 4.13
C LYS A 133 -39.36 -0.82 5.53
#